data_AF-R1DVV9-F1
#
_entry.id   AF-R1DVV9-F1
#
_cell.length_a   1.000
_cell.length_b   1.000
_cell.length_c   1.000
_cell.angle_alpha   90.00
_cell.angle_beta   90.00
_cell.angle_gamma   90.00
#
_symmetry.space_group_name_H-M   'P 1'
#
loop_
_entity.id
_entity.type
_entity.pdbx_description
1 polymer ?
#
loop_
_entity_poly.entity_id
_entity_poly.type
_entity_poly.pdbx_seq_one_letter_code
_entity_poly.pdbx_strand_id
1 'polypeptide(L)'
;PLVLQAGFRRYAARPIFSEDNRRSTKHKLERFVQPGRQVVATVYAPAMYAPCPLLAFLPDGEAPPCHIGALLSVDADRIILKRILLTGAPFRCHKKKASVRWMFFSPDDVRWFKPVELHTKFGRKGHIRSSLGTHGYMKCYFDGTMQQHDTVCMSLYKRAFPKWSGPFSYECE
;
A
#
# COMPACT_ATOMS: atom_id res chain seq x y z
N PRO A 1 6.46 -13.42 -12.54
CA PRO A 1 6.51 -14.28 -11.33
C PRO A 1 7.98 -14.36 -10.89
N LEU A 2 8.26 -14.48 -9.60
CA LEU A 2 9.64 -14.62 -9.11
C LEU A 2 9.89 -16.07 -8.73
N VAL A 3 11.08 -16.57 -9.04
CA VAL A 3 11.51 -17.89 -8.59
C VAL A 3 12.24 -17.70 -7.27
N LEU A 4 11.69 -18.26 -6.19
CA LEU A 4 12.25 -18.17 -4.85
C LEU A 4 12.97 -19.47 -4.52
N GLN A 5 14.25 -19.37 -4.17
CA GLN A 5 15.03 -20.44 -3.60
C GLN A 5 15.17 -20.17 -2.09
N ALA A 6 14.45 -20.94 -1.29
CA ALA A 6 14.46 -20.85 0.16
C ALA A 6 15.15 -22.11 0.71
N GLY A 7 16.41 -21.97 1.14
CA GLY A 7 17.25 -23.09 1.53
C GLY A 7 17.39 -24.11 0.39
N PHE A 8 16.89 -25.32 0.61
CA PHE A 8 16.92 -26.42 -0.37
C PHE A 8 15.71 -26.47 -1.31
N ARG A 9 14.70 -25.61 -1.12
CA ARG A 9 13.46 -25.63 -1.91
C ARG A 9 13.43 -24.49 -2.92
N ARG A 10 13.01 -24.79 -4.14
CA ARG A 10 12.81 -23.79 -5.21
C ARG A 10 11.34 -23.81 -5.65
N TYR A 11 10.72 -22.64 -5.76
CA TYR A 11 9.34 -22.53 -6.24
C TYR A 11 9.04 -21.18 -6.88
N ALA A 12 8.14 -21.18 -7.86
CA ALA A 12 7.64 -19.95 -8.47
C ALA A 12 6.55 -19.32 -7.60
N ALA A 13 6.71 -18.04 -7.29
CA ALA A 13 5.83 -17.28 -6.41
C ALA A 13 5.46 -15.91 -7.00
N ARG A 14 4.34 -15.37 -6.53
CA ARG A 14 3.94 -13.97 -6.74
C ARG A 14 3.89 -13.27 -5.37
N PRO A 15 5.06 -12.93 -4.79
CA PRO A 15 5.10 -12.34 -3.47
C PRO A 15 4.46 -10.96 -3.46
N ILE A 16 3.90 -10.60 -2.30
CA ILE A 16 3.53 -9.22 -2.01
C ILE A 16 4.62 -8.61 -1.15
N PHE A 17 5.06 -7.42 -1.53
CA PHE A 17 6.08 -6.69 -0.79
C PHE A 17 5.44 -5.75 0.23
N SER A 18 6.04 -5.68 1.41
CA SER A 18 5.60 -4.82 2.51
C SER A 18 6.77 -4.18 3.23
N GLU A 19 6.52 -3.05 3.86
CA GLU A 19 7.51 -2.37 4.70
C GLU A 19 7.85 -3.20 5.94
N ASP A 20 9.14 -3.28 6.29
CA ASP A 20 9.57 -3.85 7.57
C ASP A 20 9.59 -2.80 8.67
N ASN A 21 8.47 -2.64 9.37
CA ASN A 21 8.37 -1.73 10.51
C ASN A 21 8.18 -2.53 11.80
N ARG A 22 9.23 -2.67 12.60
CA ARG A 22 9.19 -3.40 13.88
C ARG A 22 8.28 -2.76 14.93
N ARG A 23 7.91 -1.49 14.77
CA ARG A 23 7.06 -0.76 15.73
C ARG A 23 5.56 -1.02 15.53
N SER A 24 5.15 -1.64 14.42
CA SER A 24 3.74 -1.82 14.09
C SER A 24 3.45 -3.22 13.57
N THR A 25 2.29 -3.75 13.91
CA THR A 25 1.75 -5.01 13.37
C THR A 25 1.09 -4.82 12.00
N LYS A 26 0.87 -3.56 11.58
CA LYS A 26 0.25 -3.21 10.30
C LYS A 26 1.32 -2.73 9.34
N HIS A 27 1.53 -3.48 8.27
CA HIS A 27 2.58 -3.20 7.29
C HIS A 27 1.96 -2.61 6.03
N LYS A 28 2.54 -1.50 5.56
CA LYS A 28 2.12 -0.88 4.31
C LYS A 28 2.64 -1.71 3.13
N LEU A 29 1.76 -1.99 2.17
CA LEU A 29 2.11 -2.66 0.92
C LEU A 29 2.94 -1.72 0.05
N GLU A 30 4.04 -2.24 -0.48
CA GLU A 30 4.85 -1.58 -1.49
C GLU A 30 4.53 -2.18 -2.86
N ARG A 31 4.23 -1.30 -3.83
CA ARG A 31 3.96 -1.75 -5.21
C ARG A 31 5.24 -2.21 -5.91
N PHE A 32 6.36 -1.60 -5.54
CA PHE A 32 7.68 -1.84 -6.11
C PHE A 32 8.72 -1.82 -5.00
N VAL A 33 9.68 -2.72 -5.10
CA VAL A 33 10.85 -2.75 -4.21
C VAL A 33 11.73 -1.56 -4.54
N GLN A 34 12.03 -0.74 -3.53
CA GLN A 34 12.89 0.43 -3.69
C GLN A 34 14.37 0.03 -3.55
N PRO A 35 15.28 0.57 -4.38
CA PRO A 35 16.71 0.34 -4.22
C PRO A 35 17.22 0.75 -2.83
N GLY A 36 18.07 -0.07 -2.23
CA GLY A 36 18.68 0.21 -0.92
C GLY A 36 17.74 0.06 0.29
N ARG A 37 16.47 -0.33 0.09
CA ARG A 37 15.51 -0.54 1.17
C ARG A 37 15.24 -2.02 1.41
N GLN A 38 15.24 -2.42 2.68
CA GLN A 38 14.79 -3.76 3.07
C GLN A 38 13.26 -3.84 2.99
N VAL A 39 12.78 -4.92 2.38
CA VAL A 39 11.35 -5.20 2.22
C VAL A 39 11.06 -6.63 2.65
N VAL A 40 9.85 -6.87 3.15
CA VAL A 40 9.38 -8.21 3.49
C VAL A 40 8.48 -8.72 2.38
N ALA A 41 8.88 -9.83 1.77
CA ALA A 41 8.10 -10.57 0.80
C ALA A 41 7.21 -11.60 1.53
N THR A 42 5.89 -11.51 1.33
CA THR A 42 4.93 -12.46 1.88
C THR A 42 4.34 -13.32 0.77
N VAL A 43 4.32 -14.63 0.99
CA VAL A 43 3.92 -15.64 0.01
C VAL A 43 3.27 -16.83 0.72
N TYR A 44 2.37 -17.53 0.04
CA TYR A 44 1.97 -18.87 0.45
C TYR A 44 3.00 -19.89 -0.02
N ALA A 45 3.70 -20.51 0.92
CA ALA A 45 4.74 -21.50 0.66
C ALA A 45 4.74 -22.56 1.78
N PRO A 46 5.36 -23.73 1.57
CA PRO A 46 5.54 -24.72 2.64
C PRO A 46 6.28 -24.11 3.84
N ALA A 47 5.86 -24.46 5.04
CA ALA A 47 6.51 -23.98 6.26
C ALA A 47 7.97 -24.43 6.30
N MET A 48 8.86 -23.50 6.62
CA MET A 48 10.29 -23.71 6.80
C MET A 48 10.71 -23.13 8.15
N TYR A 49 11.76 -23.69 8.76
CA TYR A 49 12.29 -23.19 10.02
C TYR A 49 13.52 -22.32 9.77
N ALA A 50 13.68 -21.27 10.57
CA ALA A 50 14.88 -20.43 10.53
C ALA A 50 16.07 -21.16 11.17
N PRO A 51 17.31 -20.95 10.72
CA PRO A 51 17.72 -20.01 9.66
C PRO A 51 17.53 -20.60 8.25
N CYS A 52 16.88 -19.86 7.37
CA CYS A 52 16.70 -20.25 5.96
C CYS A 52 17.06 -19.05 5.06
N PRO A 53 18.21 -19.08 4.36
CA PRO A 53 18.54 -18.05 3.38
C PRO A 53 17.55 -18.09 2.21
N LEU A 54 17.25 -16.91 1.65
CA LEU A 54 16.32 -16.73 0.54
C LEU A 54 17.04 -16.02 -0.61
N LEU A 55 17.01 -16.63 -1.79
CA LEU A 55 17.42 -16.02 -3.05
C LEU A 55 16.19 -15.87 -3.94
N ALA A 56 16.01 -14.70 -4.55
CA ALA A 56 14.97 -14.46 -5.53
C ALA A 56 15.60 -14.28 -6.91
N PHE A 57 15.04 -14.97 -7.90
CA PHE A 57 15.46 -14.91 -9.29
C PHE A 57 14.32 -14.44 -10.19
N LEU A 58 14.70 -13.79 -11.29
CA LEU A 58 13.80 -13.56 -12.42
C LEU A 58 13.58 -14.89 -13.17
N PRO A 59 12.43 -15.07 -13.85
CA PRO A 59 12.08 -16.33 -14.51
C PRO A 59 13.05 -16.72 -15.64
N ASP A 60 13.76 -15.75 -16.23
CA ASP A 60 14.64 -15.97 -17.39
C ASP A 60 16.04 -16.50 -17.02
N GLY A 61 16.23 -16.95 -15.77
CA GLY A 61 17.14 -18.06 -15.45
C GLY A 61 18.66 -17.87 -15.45
N GLU A 62 19.23 -16.86 -16.10
CA GLU A 62 20.71 -16.78 -16.29
C GLU A 62 21.43 -15.67 -15.50
N ALA A 63 20.69 -14.84 -14.77
CA ALA A 63 21.21 -13.65 -14.09
C ALA A 63 21.52 -13.89 -12.59
N PRO A 64 22.38 -13.06 -11.96
CA PRO A 64 22.54 -13.04 -10.50
C PRO A 64 21.19 -12.85 -9.80
N PRO A 65 21.05 -13.32 -8.53
CA PRO A 65 19.80 -13.17 -7.79
C PRO A 65 19.39 -11.70 -7.72
N CYS A 66 18.13 -11.41 -8.08
CA CYS A 66 17.60 -10.05 -8.08
C CYS A 66 17.47 -9.50 -6.66
N HIS A 67 17.17 -10.38 -5.70
CA HIS A 67 17.12 -10.06 -4.28
C HIS A 67 17.71 -11.19 -3.45
N ILE A 68 18.38 -10.81 -2.36
CA ILE A 68 18.95 -11.70 -1.37
C ILE A 68 18.30 -11.36 -0.03
N GLY A 69 17.95 -12.37 0.75
CA GLY A 69 17.36 -12.20 2.07
C GLY A 69 17.40 -13.48 2.88
N ALA A 70 16.59 -13.51 3.93
CA ALA A 70 16.40 -14.68 4.77
C ALA A 70 14.93 -14.78 5.19
N LEU A 71 14.53 -15.98 5.58
CA LEU A 71 13.23 -16.21 6.20
C LEU A 71 13.15 -15.44 7.53
N LEU A 72 12.20 -14.52 7.62
CA LEU A 72 11.95 -13.74 8.84
C LEU A 72 11.15 -14.55 9.87
N SER A 73 9.95 -14.96 9.48
CA SER A 73 9.05 -15.78 10.28
C SER A 73 8.01 -16.44 9.39
N VAL A 74 7.44 -17.56 9.84
CA VAL A 74 6.28 -18.19 9.21
C VAL A 74 5.04 -17.76 10.00
N ASP A 75 4.46 -16.63 9.60
CA ASP A 75 3.32 -16.01 10.29
C ASP A 75 2.21 -15.66 9.28
N ALA A 76 1.01 -16.19 9.52
CA ALA A 76 -0.18 -15.91 8.72
C ALA A 76 -0.95 -14.66 9.21
N ASP A 77 -0.67 -14.19 10.42
CA ASP A 77 -1.37 -13.07 11.06
C ASP A 77 -0.84 -11.71 10.62
N ARG A 78 0.33 -11.65 9.99
CA ARG A 78 0.93 -10.42 9.46
C ARG A 78 -0.05 -9.66 8.56
N ILE A 79 -0.45 -8.45 8.99
CA ILE A 79 -1.43 -7.64 8.28
C ILE A 79 -0.73 -6.74 7.25
N ILE A 80 -1.04 -6.95 5.98
CA ILE A 80 -0.55 -6.11 4.87
C ILE A 80 -1.68 -5.21 4.37
N LEU A 81 -1.44 -3.90 4.33
CA LEU A 81 -2.41 -2.88 3.94
C LEU A 81 -2.00 -2.16 2.66
N LYS A 82 -2.82 -2.28 1.62
CA LYS A 82 -2.71 -1.49 0.39
C LYS A 82 -3.31 -0.11 0.61
N ARG A 83 -2.48 0.93 0.48
CA ARG A 83 -2.92 2.32 0.48
C ARG A 83 -3.48 2.72 -0.89
N ILE A 84 -4.64 3.37 -0.88
CA ILE A 84 -5.28 4.03 -2.01
C ILE A 84 -5.36 5.51 -1.66
N LEU A 85 -4.79 6.38 -2.49
CA LEU A 85 -4.79 7.82 -2.28
C LEU A 85 -5.77 8.44 -3.27
N LEU A 86 -6.82 9.08 -2.76
CA LEU A 86 -7.71 9.91 -3.58
C LEU A 86 -7.25 11.36 -3.47
N THR A 87 -7.19 12.07 -4.59
CA THR A 87 -6.69 13.44 -4.66
C THR A 87 -7.81 14.37 -5.12
N GLY A 88 -7.89 15.53 -4.50
CA GLY A 88 -8.79 16.62 -4.88
C GLY A 88 -8.04 17.93 -4.99
N ALA A 89 -8.52 18.78 -5.88
CA ALA A 89 -8.00 20.13 -6.06
C ALA A 89 -8.89 21.12 -5.29
N PRO A 90 -8.30 22.00 -4.47
CA PRO A 90 -9.06 23.08 -3.85
C PRO A 90 -9.44 24.13 -4.90
N PHE A 91 -10.72 24.51 -4.92
CA PHE A 91 -11.26 25.50 -5.86
C PHE A 91 -11.43 26.87 -5.21
N ARG A 92 -11.98 26.91 -3.98
CA ARG A 92 -12.20 28.16 -3.25
C ARG A 92 -11.78 28.00 -1.80
N CYS A 93 -10.81 28.80 -1.36
CA CYS A 93 -10.24 28.76 -0.03
C CYS A 93 -10.59 30.04 0.73
N HIS A 94 -11.02 29.91 1.98
CA HIS A 94 -11.27 31.04 2.86
C HIS A 94 -10.95 30.68 4.31
N LYS A 95 -9.87 31.25 4.84
CA LYS A 95 -9.32 30.91 6.16
C LYS A 95 -9.16 29.37 6.25
N LYS A 96 -9.85 28.74 7.20
CA LYS A 96 -9.85 27.28 7.43
C LYS A 96 -10.84 26.48 6.58
N LYS A 97 -11.68 27.15 5.78
CA LYS A 97 -12.70 26.50 4.95
C LYS A 97 -12.20 26.39 3.51
N ALA A 98 -12.50 25.26 2.90
CA ALA A 98 -12.12 24.97 1.52
C ALA A 98 -13.30 24.34 0.77
N SER A 99 -13.46 24.69 -0.50
CA SER A 99 -14.30 23.93 -1.44
C SER A 99 -13.37 23.11 -2.33
N VAL A 100 -13.52 21.79 -2.34
CA VAL A 100 -12.66 20.84 -3.05
C VAL A 100 -13.43 20.21 -4.20
N ARG A 101 -12.77 20.03 -5.35
CA ARG A 101 -13.30 19.40 -6.56
C ARG A 101 -12.41 18.25 -7.02
N TRP A 102 -12.93 17.42 -7.92
CA TRP A 102 -12.24 16.30 -8.58
C TRP A 102 -11.76 15.17 -7.67
N MET A 103 -12.16 15.15 -6.40
CA MET A 103 -11.95 13.98 -5.53
C MET A 103 -13.07 12.94 -5.71
N PHE A 104 -14.30 13.42 -5.86
CA PHE A 104 -15.50 12.63 -6.09
C PHE A 104 -16.34 13.26 -7.20
N PHE A 105 -17.25 12.47 -7.78
CA PHE A 105 -18.16 12.92 -8.84
C PHE A 105 -19.63 12.81 -8.44
N SER A 106 -19.95 12.02 -7.40
CA SER A 106 -21.31 11.91 -6.83
C SER A 106 -21.39 12.52 -5.43
N PRO A 107 -22.50 13.18 -5.04
CA PRO A 107 -22.73 13.64 -3.67
C PRO A 107 -22.89 12.48 -2.68
N ASP A 108 -23.26 11.29 -3.15
CA ASP A 108 -23.39 10.09 -2.30
C ASP A 108 -22.02 9.61 -1.82
N ASP A 109 -21.02 9.63 -2.70
CA ASP A 109 -19.64 9.29 -2.34
C ASP A 109 -19.10 10.25 -1.27
N VAL A 110 -19.36 11.56 -1.44
CA VAL A 110 -18.96 12.58 -0.46
C VAL A 110 -19.59 12.32 0.91
N ARG A 111 -20.86 11.91 0.95
CA ARG A 111 -21.56 11.58 2.20
C ARG A 111 -21.02 10.29 2.82
N TRP A 112 -20.74 9.28 2.00
CA TRP A 112 -20.19 8.00 2.44
C TRP A 112 -18.78 8.15 3.05
N PHE A 113 -17.91 8.90 2.39
CA PHE A 113 -16.52 9.12 2.84
C PHE A 113 -16.37 10.28 3.84
N LYS A 114 -17.47 10.86 4.32
CA LYS A 114 -17.46 11.97 5.29
C LYS A 114 -16.67 11.69 6.58
N PRO A 115 -16.71 10.47 7.17
CA PRO A 115 -15.96 10.18 8.40
C PRO A 115 -14.44 10.13 8.22
N VAL A 116 -13.94 10.06 6.98
CA VAL A 116 -12.51 9.89 6.71
C VAL A 116 -11.76 11.21 6.88
N GLU A 117 -10.59 11.15 7.52
CA GLU A 117 -9.69 12.30 7.67
C GLU A 117 -9.02 12.64 6.32
N LEU A 118 -9.04 13.93 5.99
CA LEU A 118 -8.30 14.51 4.86
C LEU A 118 -6.96 15.05 5.37
N HIS A 119 -5.93 14.92 4.55
CA HIS A 119 -4.66 15.57 4.76
C HIS A 119 -4.22 16.29 3.48
N THR A 120 -3.40 17.31 3.59
CA THR A 120 -2.85 17.99 2.42
C THR A 120 -1.36 17.73 2.26
N LYS A 121 -0.80 18.02 1.08
CA LYS A 121 0.64 17.88 0.85
C LYS A 121 1.45 18.84 1.73
N PHE A 122 0.91 20.01 2.03
CA PHE A 122 1.51 20.97 2.97
C PHE A 122 1.22 20.66 4.45
N GLY A 123 0.79 19.43 4.78
CA GLY A 123 0.70 18.95 6.15
C GLY A 123 -0.53 19.44 6.93
N ARG A 124 -1.54 20.00 6.27
CA ARG A 124 -2.82 20.34 6.91
C ARG A 124 -3.69 19.11 7.08
N LYS A 125 -4.54 19.12 8.11
CA LYS A 125 -5.48 18.04 8.43
C LYS A 125 -6.89 18.58 8.51
N GLY A 126 -7.86 17.79 8.06
CA GLY A 126 -9.24 18.27 7.99
C GLY A 126 -10.26 17.17 7.75
N HIS A 127 -11.52 17.58 7.65
CA HIS A 127 -12.65 16.69 7.41
C HIS A 127 -13.64 17.30 6.42
N ILE A 128 -14.42 16.43 5.79
CA ILE A 128 -15.54 16.81 4.93
C ILE A 128 -16.70 17.31 5.81
N ARG A 129 -17.20 18.50 5.52
CA ARG A 129 -18.36 19.08 6.21
C ARG A 129 -19.67 18.69 5.52
N SER A 130 -19.76 18.94 4.22
CA SER A 130 -20.98 18.71 3.42
C SER A 130 -20.64 18.62 1.93
N SER A 131 -21.46 17.90 1.16
CA SER A 131 -21.44 18.01 -0.30
C SER A 131 -21.98 19.38 -0.74
N LEU A 132 -21.60 19.79 -1.95
CA LEU A 132 -22.04 21.00 -2.63
C LEU A 132 -22.57 20.60 -4.01
N GLY A 133 -23.88 20.71 -4.22
CA GLY A 133 -24.51 20.36 -5.51
C GLY A 133 -24.46 18.85 -5.84
N THR A 134 -24.52 18.54 -7.13
CA THR A 134 -24.69 17.17 -7.68
C THR A 134 -23.42 16.56 -8.27
N HIS A 135 -22.34 17.33 -8.44
CA HIS A 135 -21.11 16.88 -9.13
C HIS A 135 -19.99 16.43 -8.19
N GLY A 136 -20.31 16.08 -6.94
CA GLY A 136 -19.31 15.63 -5.96
C GLY A 136 -18.37 16.73 -5.43
N TYR A 137 -18.72 18.01 -5.63
CA TYR A 137 -18.03 19.08 -4.92
C TYR A 137 -18.31 18.97 -3.42
N MET A 138 -17.32 19.36 -2.62
CA MET A 138 -17.43 19.22 -1.17
C MET A 138 -16.82 20.40 -0.45
N LYS A 139 -17.43 20.75 0.68
CA LYS A 139 -16.91 21.73 1.61
C LYS A 139 -16.12 21.01 2.68
N CYS A 140 -14.86 21.37 2.84
CA CYS A 140 -13.95 20.82 3.83
C CYS A 140 -13.57 21.88 4.86
N TYR A 141 -13.23 21.42 6.05
CA TYR A 141 -12.69 22.24 7.12
C TYR A 141 -11.34 21.69 7.54
N PHE A 142 -10.34 22.56 7.64
CA PHE A 142 -8.96 22.22 8.00
C PHE A 142 -8.54 22.89 9.31
N ASP A 143 -7.48 22.38 9.91
CA ASP A 143 -6.83 22.92 11.11
C ASP A 143 -6.31 24.35 10.92
N GLY A 144 -5.75 24.65 9.74
CA GLY A 144 -5.11 25.92 9.40
C GLY A 144 -5.60 26.55 8.09
N THR A 145 -4.99 27.68 7.72
CA THR A 145 -5.26 28.34 6.43
C THR A 145 -4.70 27.50 5.30
N MET A 146 -5.53 27.23 4.29
CA MET A 146 -5.17 26.40 3.14
C MET A 146 -4.84 27.26 1.92
N GLN A 147 -3.80 26.86 1.19
CA GLN A 147 -3.36 27.54 -0.03
C GLN A 147 -4.11 26.98 -1.25
N GLN A 148 -4.34 27.83 -2.27
CA GLN A 148 -5.07 27.40 -3.47
C GLN A 148 -4.28 26.42 -4.35
N HIS A 149 -2.95 26.39 -4.27
CA HIS A 149 -2.12 25.44 -5.01
C HIS A 149 -1.80 24.16 -4.21
N ASP A 150 -2.42 23.97 -3.04
CA ASP A 150 -2.30 22.73 -2.28
C ASP A 150 -3.08 21.59 -2.95
N THR A 151 -2.75 20.35 -2.60
CA THR A 151 -3.53 19.17 -3.02
C THR A 151 -4.12 18.51 -1.78
N VAL A 152 -5.44 18.32 -1.78
CA VAL A 152 -6.13 17.61 -0.72
C VAL A 152 -6.10 16.13 -1.03
N CYS A 153 -5.73 15.33 -0.05
CA CYS A 153 -5.53 13.90 -0.16
C CYS A 153 -6.36 13.14 0.88
N MET A 154 -6.92 12.01 0.48
CA MET A 154 -7.60 11.08 1.37
C MET A 154 -6.89 9.72 1.27
N SER A 155 -6.44 9.19 2.41
CA SER A 155 -5.78 7.88 2.48
C SER A 155 -6.77 6.80 2.90
N LEU A 156 -7.10 5.91 1.97
CA LEU A 156 -7.90 4.71 2.23
C LEU A 156 -7.01 3.48 2.26
N TYR A 157 -7.39 2.45 3.03
CA TYR A 157 -6.62 1.24 3.20
C TYR A 157 -7.49 0.00 2.98
N LYS A 158 -6.94 -0.99 2.30
CA LYS A 158 -7.55 -2.32 2.11
C LYS A 158 -6.54 -3.40 2.48
N ARG A 159 -6.97 -4.45 3.18
CA ARG A 159 -6.12 -5.63 3.45
C ARG A 159 -5.78 -6.35 2.14
N ALA A 160 -4.50 -6.66 1.94
CA ALA A 160 -4.00 -7.40 0.80
C ALA A 160 -3.49 -8.77 1.25
N PHE A 161 -3.87 -9.82 0.53
CA PHE A 161 -3.42 -11.19 0.77
C PHE A 161 -2.53 -11.65 -0.37
N PRO A 162 -1.49 -12.46 -0.10
CA PRO A 162 -0.62 -12.99 -1.14
C PRO A 162 -1.43 -13.83 -2.14
N LYS A 163 -0.97 -13.90 -3.38
CA LYS A 163 -1.62 -14.72 -4.41
C LYS A 163 -1.11 -16.14 -4.32
N TRP A 164 -2.02 -17.12 -4.39
CA TRP A 164 -1.65 -18.52 -4.59
C TRP A 164 -1.00 -18.70 -5.96
N SER A 165 0.20 -19.29 -6.02
CA SER A 165 1.01 -19.37 -7.25
C SER A 165 1.03 -20.73 -7.93
N GLY A 166 0.12 -21.65 -7.59
CA GLY A 166 0.02 -22.97 -8.22
C GLY A 166 0.82 -24.04 -7.48
N PRO A 167 0.87 -25.28 -8.00
CA PRO A 167 1.55 -26.38 -7.35
C PRO A 167 3.06 -26.12 -7.27
N PHE A 168 3.66 -26.43 -6.12
CA PHE A 168 5.10 -26.34 -5.93
C PHE A 168 5.76 -27.45 -6.77
N SER A 169 6.46 -27.10 -7.84
CA SER A 169 7.29 -28.04 -8.58
C SER A 169 8.52 -28.37 -7.73
N TYR A 170 8.53 -29.55 -7.12
CA TYR A 170 9.73 -30.13 -6.53
C TYR A 170 10.54 -30.73 -7.67
N GLU A 171 11.46 -29.95 -8.25
CA GLU A 171 12.54 -30.55 -9.03
C GLU A 171 13.49 -31.18 -8.00
N CYS A 172 13.27 -32.48 -7.74
CA CYS A 172 14.26 -33.33 -7.11
C CYS A 172 15.23 -33.76 -8.21
N GLU A 173 16.42 -33.16 -8.25
CA GLU A 173 17.59 -33.83 -8.83
C GLU A 173 18.09 -34.92 -7.85
#